data_AF-A0A3D0PVD4-F1
#
_entry.id   AF-A0A3D0PVD4-F1
#
_cell.length_a   1.000
_cell.length_b   1.000
_cell.length_c   1.000
_cell.angle_alpha   90.00
_cell.angle_beta   90.00
_cell.angle_gamma   90.00
#
_symmetry.space_group_name_H-M   'P 1'
#
loop_
_entity.id
_entity.type
_entity.pdbx_description
1 polymer ?
#
loop_
_entity_poly.entity_id
_entity_poly.type
_entity_poly.pdbx_seq_one_letter_code
_entity_poly.pdbx_strand_id
1 'polypeptide(L)'
;MEFGERAESLIVDVQNPGDVPCGMKIIFTATGTLENPSVLNVNTREYFKMLKTMHAGEMIEINTKFGEKAVTGYLNGDSLNYFNDADLPASTFLQLQPGSNPIRYNADSGLDNLNVTIRYSPQYLGV
;
A
#
# COMPACT_ATOMS: atom_id res chain seq x y z
N MET A 1 -29.29 -19.40 3.64
CA MET A 1 -28.01 -19.57 4.34
C MET A 1 -27.19 -18.35 3.98
N GLU A 2 -27.07 -17.40 4.91
CA GLU A 2 -26.33 -16.16 4.67
C GLU A 2 -25.01 -16.31 5.44
N PHE A 3 -23.92 -16.53 4.71
CA PHE A 3 -22.58 -16.60 5.28
C PHE A 3 -22.00 -15.19 5.27
N GLY A 4 -22.03 -14.52 6.42
CA GLY A 4 -21.31 -13.28 6.64
C GLY A 4 -19.89 -13.57 7.11
N GLU A 5 -18.93 -13.60 6.19
CA GLU A 5 -17.52 -13.72 6.54
C GLU A 5 -16.96 -12.32 6.85
N ARG A 6 -16.63 -12.08 8.13
CA ARG A 6 -15.98 -10.84 8.56
C ARG A 6 -14.47 -10.99 8.34
N ALA A 7 -13.97 -10.53 7.20
CA ALA A 7 -12.53 -10.39 7.00
C ALA A 7 -11.99 -9.24 7.87
N GLU A 8 -10.90 -9.48 8.59
CA GLU A 8 -10.22 -8.49 9.45
C GLU A 8 -9.47 -7.44 8.62
N SER A 9 -10.19 -6.58 7.89
CA SER A 9 -9.56 -5.41 7.30
C SER A 9 -9.45 -4.29 8.32
N LEU A 10 -8.25 -3.77 8.53
CA LEU A 10 -8.05 -2.56 9.33
C LEU A 10 -8.06 -1.34 8.40
N ILE A 11 -8.80 -0.31 8.82
CA ILE A 11 -8.79 1.02 8.20
C ILE A 11 -7.94 1.91 9.11
N VAL A 12 -6.92 2.53 8.54
CA VAL A 12 -6.07 3.50 9.21
C VAL A 12 -6.27 4.85 8.54
N ASP A 13 -6.56 5.87 9.33
CA ASP A 13 -6.67 7.22 8.82
C ASP A 13 -5.30 7.90 8.76
N VAL A 14 -4.83 8.22 7.55
CA VAL A 14 -3.55 8.89 7.31
C VAL A 14 -3.81 10.38 7.10
N GLN A 15 -3.24 11.21 7.97
CA GLN A 15 -3.45 12.66 7.96
C GLN A 15 -2.35 13.38 7.18
N ASN A 16 -2.67 14.03 6.06
CA ASN A 16 -1.74 14.93 5.38
C ASN A 16 -1.96 16.37 5.88
N PRO A 17 -1.10 16.91 6.77
CA PRO A 17 -1.21 18.28 7.25
C PRO A 17 -0.77 19.34 6.23
N GLY A 18 -0.28 18.93 5.06
CA GLY A 18 0.16 19.82 3.99
C GLY A 18 -1.00 20.50 3.25
N ASP A 19 -0.67 21.51 2.45
CA ASP A 19 -1.64 22.27 1.66
C ASP A 19 -1.97 21.62 0.31
N VAL A 20 -1.14 20.66 -0.13
CA VAL A 20 -1.27 20.00 -1.44
C VAL A 20 -1.15 18.48 -1.34
N PRO A 21 -1.64 17.73 -2.35
CA PRO A 21 -1.47 16.30 -2.41
C PRO A 21 0.01 15.90 -2.41
N CYS A 22 0.33 14.81 -1.72
CA CYS A 22 1.68 14.25 -1.73
C CYS A 22 1.68 12.74 -1.97
N GLY A 23 2.77 12.25 -2.58
CA GLY A 23 3.01 10.83 -2.73
C GLY A 23 3.45 10.20 -1.40
N MET A 24 3.46 8.87 -1.36
CA MET A 24 3.82 8.09 -0.19
C MET A 24 4.62 6.85 -0.56
N LYS A 25 5.27 6.27 0.44
CA LYS A 25 5.84 4.93 0.41
C LYS A 25 4.93 4.00 1.18
N ILE A 26 4.35 3.04 0.48
CA ILE A 26 3.58 1.95 1.07
C ILE A 26 4.53 0.76 1.20
N ILE A 27 4.66 0.22 2.40
CA ILE A 27 5.57 -0.88 2.70
C ILE A 27 4.73 -2.06 3.19
N PHE A 28 4.67 -3.12 2.39
CA PHE A 28 4.14 -4.41 2.80
C PHE A 28 5.24 -5.24 3.43
N THR A 29 4.99 -5.81 4.61
CA THR A 29 5.93 -6.70 5.29
C THR A 29 5.20 -7.98 5.66
N ALA A 30 5.72 -9.12 5.21
CA ALA A 30 5.15 -10.43 5.48
C ALA A 30 5.77 -11.07 6.73
N THR A 31 4.95 -11.45 7.70
CA THR A 31 5.36 -12.27 8.87
C THR A 31 5.14 -13.76 8.65
N GLY A 32 4.42 -14.10 7.58
CA GLY A 32 4.07 -15.45 7.13
C GLY A 32 3.71 -15.41 5.64
N THR A 33 3.23 -16.52 5.09
CA THR A 33 2.79 -16.53 3.68
C THR A 33 1.48 -15.77 3.51
N LEU A 34 1.42 -14.91 2.50
CA LEU A 34 0.22 -14.16 2.10
C LEU A 34 0.21 -13.94 0.59
N GLU A 35 -0.97 -13.68 0.03
CA GLU A 35 -1.14 -13.50 -1.42
C GLU A 35 -1.78 -12.16 -1.75
N ASN A 36 -1.21 -11.53 -2.78
CA ASN A 36 -1.73 -10.36 -3.45
C ASN A 36 -2.10 -9.19 -2.50
N PRO A 37 -1.12 -8.66 -1.74
CA PRO A 37 -1.37 -7.55 -0.82
C PRO A 37 -1.80 -6.29 -1.59
N SER A 38 -2.65 -5.50 -0.96
CA SER A 38 -3.24 -4.30 -1.56
C SER A 38 -3.57 -3.22 -0.53
N VAL A 39 -3.64 -1.98 -1.00
CA VAL A 39 -4.18 -0.83 -0.27
C VAL A 39 -5.26 -0.12 -1.08
N LEU A 40 -6.27 0.41 -0.40
CA LEU A 40 -7.40 1.14 -0.96
C LEU A 40 -7.59 2.43 -0.18
N ASN A 41 -7.66 3.56 -0.87
CA ASN A 41 -8.16 4.79 -0.27
C ASN A 41 -9.70 4.75 -0.28
N VAL A 42 -10.32 4.76 0.90
CA VAL A 42 -11.78 4.59 1.04
C VAL A 42 -12.54 5.79 0.46
N ASN A 43 -11.94 6.99 0.49
CA ASN A 43 -12.56 8.21 -0.04
C ASN A 43 -12.54 8.20 -1.57
N THR A 44 -11.38 7.95 -2.19
CA THR A 44 -11.24 8.04 -3.66
C THR A 44 -11.62 6.74 -4.38
N ARG A 45 -11.70 5.63 -3.66
CA ARG A 45 -11.87 4.26 -4.19
C ARG A 45 -10.73 3.77 -5.08
N GLU A 46 -9.65 4.54 -5.18
CA GLU A 46 -8.43 4.13 -5.85
C GLU A 46 -7.69 3.11 -4.99
N TYR A 47 -7.05 2.13 -5.63
CA TYR A 47 -6.29 1.10 -4.95
C TYR A 47 -4.96 0.83 -5.65
N PHE A 48 -4.05 0.18 -4.93
CA PHE A 48 -2.84 -0.40 -5.47
C PHE A 48 -2.74 -1.86 -5.02
N LYS A 49 -2.51 -2.79 -5.95
CA LYS A 49 -2.44 -4.22 -5.67
C LYS A 49 -1.19 -4.85 -6.29
N MET A 50 -0.55 -5.72 -5.52
CA MET A 50 0.48 -6.64 -6.01
C MET A 50 -0.17 -7.96 -6.43
N LEU A 51 0.32 -8.57 -7.50
CA LEU A 51 -0.02 -9.92 -7.99
C LEU A 51 1.12 -10.87 -7.64
N LYS A 52 1.37 -11.03 -6.34
CA LYS A 52 2.53 -11.76 -5.83
C LYS A 52 2.22 -12.43 -4.50
N THR A 53 2.69 -13.66 -4.35
CA THR A 53 2.81 -14.34 -3.06
C THR A 53 4.04 -13.81 -2.33
N MET A 54 3.86 -13.35 -1.09
CA MET A 54 4.96 -12.97 -0.20
C MET A 54 5.21 -14.08 0.82
N HIS A 55 6.48 -14.21 1.24
CA HIS A 55 6.89 -15.14 2.29
C HIS A 55 7.39 -14.40 3.54
N ALA A 56 7.46 -15.11 4.68
CA ALA A 56 7.94 -14.53 5.93
C ALA A 56 9.33 -13.88 5.76
N GLY A 57 9.46 -12.63 6.22
CA GLY A 57 10.68 -11.83 6.10
C GLY A 57 10.82 -11.05 4.79
N GLU A 58 9.91 -11.22 3.84
CA GLU A 58 9.86 -10.44 2.61
C GLU A 58 9.20 -9.06 2.84
N MET A 59 9.71 -8.05 2.14
CA MET A 59 9.17 -6.70 2.15
C MET A 59 9.00 -6.17 0.72
N ILE A 60 7.91 -5.45 0.46
CA ILE A 60 7.67 -4.74 -0.80
C ILE A 60 7.46 -3.26 -0.48
N GLU A 61 8.33 -2.39 -0.98
CA GLU A 61 8.17 -0.93 -0.93
C GLU A 61 7.62 -0.42 -2.27
N ILE A 62 6.48 0.26 -2.22
CA ILE A 62 5.84 0.93 -3.35
C ILE A 62 5.99 2.44 -3.14
N ASN A 63 6.73 3.10 -4.02
CA ASN A 63 6.82 4.56 -4.06
C ASN A 63 5.76 5.11 -5.02
N THR A 64 4.86 5.96 -4.53
CA THR A 64 3.81 6.60 -5.33
C THR A 64 4.13 8.04 -5.73
N LYS A 65 5.28 8.58 -5.29
CA LYS A 65 5.67 9.96 -5.62
C LYS A 65 5.78 10.16 -7.13
N PHE A 66 5.21 11.26 -7.62
CA PHE A 66 5.27 11.62 -9.03
C PHE A 66 6.74 11.73 -9.51
N GLY A 67 7.05 11.13 -10.65
CA GLY A 67 8.41 11.07 -11.22
C GLY A 67 9.34 10.02 -10.58
N GLU A 68 8.94 9.40 -9.46
CA GLU A 68 9.75 8.43 -8.70
C GLU A 68 8.97 7.14 -8.41
N LYS A 69 7.96 6.83 -9.24
CA LYS A 69 7.14 5.63 -9.09
C LYS A 69 8.00 4.38 -9.24
N ALA A 70 8.01 3.54 -8.20
CA ALA A 70 8.81 2.33 -8.17
C ALA A 70 8.14 1.28 -7.28
N VAL A 71 8.46 0.01 -7.54
CA VAL A 71 8.10 -1.11 -6.65
C VAL A 71 9.36 -1.93 -6.44
N THR A 72 9.83 -2.00 -5.20
CA THR A 72 11.08 -2.67 -4.82
C THR A 72 10.79 -3.74 -3.79
N GLY A 73 11.15 -4.98 -4.13
CA GLY A 73 11.13 -6.11 -3.21
C GLY A 73 12.44 -6.22 -2.46
N TYR A 74 12.36 -6.70 -1.22
CA TYR A 74 13.50 -7.03 -0.38
C TYR A 74 13.32 -8.42 0.22
N LEU A 75 14.30 -9.29 -0.02
CA LEU A 75 14.30 -10.64 0.51
C LEU A 75 15.74 -11.02 0.87
N ASN A 76 15.96 -11.45 2.12
CA ASN A 76 17.28 -11.89 2.61
C ASN A 76 18.43 -10.87 2.41
N GLY A 77 18.11 -9.58 2.34
CA GLY A 77 19.09 -8.50 2.14
C GLY A 77 19.31 -8.09 0.69
N ASP A 78 18.80 -8.86 -0.29
CA ASP A 78 18.81 -8.48 -1.70
C ASP A 78 17.61 -7.60 -2.04
N SER A 79 17.80 -6.65 -2.95
CA SER A 79 16.72 -5.84 -3.51
C SER A 79 16.46 -6.19 -4.97
N LEU A 80 15.19 -6.36 -5.33
CA LEU A 80 14.75 -6.69 -6.69
C LEU A 80 13.66 -5.72 -7.15
N ASN A 81 13.59 -5.49 -8.46
CA ASN A 81 12.51 -4.70 -9.04
C ASN A 81 11.24 -5.55 -9.19
N TYR A 82 10.17 -5.19 -8.48
CA TYR A 82 8.87 -5.86 -8.51
C TYR A 82 7.80 -5.05 -9.24
N PHE A 83 8.19 -4.08 -10.07
CA PHE A 83 7.24 -3.22 -10.79
C PHE A 83 6.30 -4.01 -11.71
N ASN A 84 6.79 -5.09 -12.31
CA ASN A 84 5.97 -5.96 -13.17
C ASN A 84 5.04 -6.90 -12.38
N ASP A 85 5.25 -7.05 -11.07
CA ASP A 85 4.37 -7.82 -10.19
C ASP A 85 3.19 -6.98 -9.69
N ALA A 86 3.13 -5.67 -10.01
CA ALA A 86 1.97 -4.85 -9.70
C ALA A 86 0.85 -5.05 -10.72
N ASP A 87 -0.41 -4.99 -10.27
CA ASP A 87 -1.60 -4.99 -11.13
C ASP A 87 -1.77 -3.62 -11.82
N LEU A 88 -0.78 -3.21 -12.63
CA LEU A 88 -0.69 -1.88 -13.23
C LEU A 88 -1.90 -1.44 -14.07
N PRO A 89 -2.63 -2.33 -14.79
CA PRO A 89 -3.80 -1.91 -15.56
C PRO A 89 -4.95 -1.41 -14.68
N ALA A 90 -5.05 -1.89 -13.45
CA ALA A 90 -6.15 -1.57 -12.55
C ALA A 90 -5.71 -0.80 -11.28
N SER A 91 -4.42 -0.79 -10.99
CA SER A 91 -3.82 -0.08 -9.85
C SER A 91 -3.52 1.38 -10.16
N THR A 92 -3.74 2.22 -9.15
CA THR A 92 -3.35 3.64 -9.15
C THR A 92 -2.28 3.88 -8.10
N PHE A 93 -1.22 4.62 -8.46
CA PHE A 93 -0.22 5.08 -7.50
C PHE A 93 -0.81 6.21 -6.63
N LEU A 94 -1.44 5.80 -5.54
CA LEU A 94 -2.21 6.63 -4.61
C LEU A 94 -1.46 7.89 -4.15
N GLN A 95 -2.18 9.01 -4.04
CA GLN A 95 -1.71 10.24 -3.40
C GLN A 95 -2.52 10.50 -2.12
N LEU A 96 -1.89 11.12 -1.12
CA LEU A 96 -2.57 11.59 0.08
C LEU A 96 -3.07 13.02 -0.16
N GLN A 97 -4.39 13.22 -0.19
CA GLN A 97 -5.00 14.55 -0.27
C GLN A 97 -4.81 15.31 1.06
N PRO A 98 -4.76 16.65 1.06
CA PRO A 98 -4.80 17.43 2.30
C PRO A 98 -5.93 16.97 3.23
N GLY A 99 -5.60 16.75 4.51
CA GLY A 99 -6.52 16.22 5.52
C GLY A 99 -6.54 14.68 5.61
N SER A 100 -7.73 14.14 5.87
CA SER A 100 -7.97 12.73 6.19
C SER A 100 -7.96 11.83 4.95
N ASN A 101 -7.19 10.74 5.03
CA ASN A 101 -7.11 9.70 4.03
C ASN A 101 -7.31 8.34 4.71
N PRO A 102 -8.54 7.84 4.84
CA PRO A 102 -8.80 6.50 5.35
C PRO A 102 -8.27 5.45 4.36
N ILE A 103 -7.18 4.78 4.73
CA ILE A 103 -6.56 3.72 3.95
C ILE A 103 -6.94 2.37 4.55
N ARG A 104 -7.54 1.52 3.73
CA ARG A 104 -7.78 0.11 4.03
C ARG A 104 -6.69 -0.72 3.39
N TYR A 105 -6.17 -1.72 4.08
CA TYR A 105 -5.32 -2.73 3.47
C TYR A 105 -6.00 -4.11 3.46
N ASN A 106 -5.55 -4.96 2.53
CA ASN A 106 -6.07 -6.30 2.37
C ASN A 106 -5.03 -7.24 1.72
N ALA A 107 -5.27 -8.54 1.81
CA ALA A 107 -4.61 -9.58 1.05
C ALA A 107 -5.70 -10.57 0.57
N ASP A 108 -5.48 -11.26 -0.54
CA ASP A 108 -6.42 -12.28 -1.03
C ASP A 108 -6.41 -13.52 -0.11
N SER A 109 -5.25 -13.82 0.48
CA SER A 109 -5.09 -14.82 1.54
C SER A 109 -3.95 -14.42 2.50
N GLY A 110 -4.01 -14.91 3.75
CA GLY A 110 -2.97 -14.64 4.76
C GLY A 110 -2.92 -13.21 5.28
N LEU A 111 -4.07 -12.52 5.41
CA LEU A 111 -4.13 -11.12 5.87
C LEU A 111 -3.48 -10.91 7.25
N ASP A 112 -3.62 -11.85 8.17
CA ASP A 112 -2.99 -11.80 9.50
C ASP A 112 -1.46 -11.77 9.44
N ASN A 113 -0.89 -12.19 8.30
CA ASN A 113 0.55 -12.16 8.04
C ASN A 113 1.01 -10.86 7.37
N LEU A 114 0.09 -9.93 7.06
CA LEU A 114 0.39 -8.66 6.38
C LEU A 114 0.50 -7.52 7.36
N ASN A 115 1.69 -6.95 7.48
CA ASN A 115 1.89 -5.63 8.08
C ASN A 115 2.02 -4.57 7.00
N VAL A 116 1.39 -3.41 7.22
CA VAL A 116 1.45 -2.27 6.29
C VAL A 116 1.97 -1.03 7.02
N THR A 117 3.02 -0.43 6.48
CA THR A 117 3.55 0.86 6.94
C THR A 117 3.43 1.89 5.84
N ILE A 118 2.94 3.08 6.16
CA ILE A 118 2.85 4.21 5.23
C ILE A 118 3.80 5.31 5.69
N ARG A 119 4.68 5.77 4.81
CA ARG A 119 5.60 6.90 5.05
C ARG A 119 5.40 7.97 3.99
N TYR A 120 5.39 9.24 4.38
CA TYR A 120 5.18 10.36 3.47
C TYR A 120 5.79 11.63 4.05
N SER A 121 5.99 12.62 3.18
CA SER A 121 6.44 13.96 3.55
C SER A 121 5.39 14.96 3.07
N PRO A 122 4.65 15.62 3.99
CA PRO A 122 3.67 16.65 3.63
C PRO A 122 4.33 17.78 2.84
N GLN A 123 3.56 18.36 1.91
CA GLN A 123 4.00 19.48 1.09
C GLN A 123 3.17 20.72 1.40
N TYR A 124 3.83 21.86 1.51
CA TYR A 124 3.22 23.14 1.86
C TYR A 124 3.44 24.12 0.71
N LEU A 125 2.44 24.96 0.45
CA LEU A 125 2.62 26.05 -0.51
C LEU A 125 3.44 27.15 0.17
N GLY A 126 4.66 27.36 -0.31
CA GLY A 126 5.45 28.52 0.11
C GLY A 126 4.81 29.81 -0.39
N VAL A 127 4.69 30.80 0.49
CA VAL A 127 4.35 32.19 0.12
C VAL A 127 5.58 32.97 -0.34
#